data_AF-A0A929JNI8-F1
#
_entry.id   AF-A0A929JNI8-F1
#
_cell.length_a   1.000
_cell.length_b   1.000
_cell.length_c   1.000
_cell.angle_alpha   90.00
_cell.angle_beta   90.00
_cell.angle_gamma   90.00
#
_symmetry.space_group_name_H-M   'P 1'
#
loop_
_entity.id
_entity.type
_entity.pdbx_description
1 polymer ?
#
loop_
_entity_poly.entity_id
_entity_poly.type
_entity_poly.pdbx_seq_one_letter_code
_entity_poly.pdbx_strand_id
1 'polypeptide(L)'
;MTKHRESLISAYHNYLVNDMLSPGFFVGDPHSQDDFYFLADIMLPEEAVPPISARLFDRQGVLLLELKRNSLTENPGHCTLETTPGGFRIVCPSDELLLELGTQRFANGYLTRIKTQLYDGGKILRIEPLHEGVQVYGQACLALEAPFEFHKR
;
A
#
# COMPACT_ATOMS: atom_id res chain seq x y z
N MET A 1 -1.76 -8.04 -30.20
CA MET A 1 -0.47 -8.37 -29.58
C MET A 1 -0.60 -8.16 -28.08
N THR A 2 -0.97 -9.21 -27.36
CA THR A 2 -0.99 -9.25 -25.90
C THR A 2 0.45 -9.22 -25.42
N LYS A 3 0.90 -8.09 -24.85
CA LYS A 3 2.16 -8.05 -24.11
C LYS A 3 1.98 -8.98 -22.91
N HIS A 4 2.58 -10.16 -22.96
CA HIS A 4 2.79 -10.96 -21.76
C HIS A 4 3.67 -10.13 -20.83
N ARG A 5 3.04 -9.50 -19.83
CA ARG A 5 3.73 -8.90 -18.70
C ARG A 5 4.29 -10.08 -17.90
N GLU A 6 5.59 -10.30 -17.96
CA GLU A 6 6.25 -11.22 -17.04
C GLU A 6 5.92 -10.74 -15.63
N SER A 7 5.10 -11.51 -14.92
CA SER A 7 4.75 -11.22 -13.53
C SER A 7 6.03 -11.45 -12.73
N LEU A 8 6.61 -10.39 -12.17
CA LEU A 8 7.78 -10.46 -11.30
C LEU A 8 7.38 -11.07 -9.95
N ILE A 9 6.93 -12.32 -9.94
CA ILE A 9 6.50 -13.01 -8.72
C ILE A 9 7.75 -13.28 -7.89
N SER A 10 7.77 -12.78 -6.66
CA SER A 10 8.83 -13.11 -5.71
C SER A 10 8.57 -14.47 -5.08
N ALA A 11 9.63 -15.28 -4.94
CA ALA A 11 9.56 -16.56 -4.24
C ALA A 11 9.40 -16.40 -2.72
N TYR A 12 9.59 -15.19 -2.19
CA TYR A 12 9.52 -14.93 -0.76
C TYR A 12 8.18 -14.32 -0.36
N HIS A 13 7.78 -13.21 -0.97
CA HIS A 13 6.62 -12.42 -0.55
C HIS A 13 5.96 -11.72 -1.73
N ASN A 14 4.63 -11.65 -1.71
CA ASN A 14 3.87 -10.92 -2.72
C ASN A 14 2.66 -10.19 -2.10
N TYR A 15 2.12 -9.26 -2.87
CA TYR A 15 0.80 -8.65 -2.75
C TYR A 15 -0.09 -9.16 -3.88
N LEU A 16 -1.40 -9.06 -3.71
CA LEU A 16 -2.36 -9.27 -4.79
C LEU A 16 -2.89 -7.90 -5.27
N VAL A 17 -2.52 -7.51 -6.49
CA VAL A 17 -2.83 -6.20 -7.09
C VAL A 17 -3.38 -6.41 -8.49
N ASN A 18 -4.59 -5.92 -8.77
CA ASN A 18 -5.29 -6.12 -10.04
C ASN A 18 -5.30 -7.60 -10.47
N ASP A 19 -5.63 -8.49 -9.54
CA ASP A 19 -5.61 -9.97 -9.70
C ASP A 19 -4.24 -10.57 -10.10
N MET A 20 -3.14 -9.83 -9.93
CA MET A 20 -1.78 -10.29 -10.19
C MET A 20 -0.93 -10.28 -8.92
N LEU A 21 -0.05 -11.28 -8.78
CA LEU A 21 0.95 -11.30 -7.72
C LEU A 21 2.07 -10.30 -8.04
N SER A 22 2.36 -9.46 -7.05
CA SER A 22 3.36 -8.40 -7.15
C SER A 22 4.30 -8.42 -5.95
N PRO A 23 5.62 -8.28 -6.12
CA PRO A 23 6.58 -8.28 -5.02
C PRO A 23 6.54 -6.95 -4.24
N GLY A 24 6.01 -5.90 -4.88
CA GLY A 24 5.91 -4.54 -4.37
C GLY A 24 5.32 -3.65 -5.46
N PHE A 25 4.62 -2.59 -5.08
CA PHE A 25 3.97 -1.70 -6.03
C PHE A 25 3.80 -0.29 -5.46
N PHE A 26 3.56 0.68 -6.34
CA PHE A 26 3.07 1.98 -5.91
C PHE A 26 2.00 2.55 -6.84
N VAL A 27 1.18 3.44 -6.29
CA VAL A 27 0.18 4.26 -6.98
C VAL A 27 0.43 5.72 -6.61
N GLY A 28 0.29 6.63 -7.58
CA GLY A 28 0.60 8.05 -7.39
C GLY A 28 2.09 8.35 -7.54
N ASP A 29 2.56 9.37 -6.82
CA ASP A 29 3.96 9.83 -6.88
C ASP A 29 4.64 9.80 -5.50
N PRO A 30 5.42 8.74 -5.18
CA PRO A 30 6.16 8.63 -3.93
C PRO A 30 7.23 9.71 -3.71
N HIS A 31 7.58 10.49 -4.73
CA HIS A 31 8.54 11.60 -4.63
C HIS A 31 7.88 12.96 -4.43
N SER A 32 6.55 13.06 -4.59
CA SER A 32 5.78 14.25 -4.24
C SER A 32 5.68 14.40 -2.73
N GLN A 33 5.70 15.65 -2.26
CA GLN A 33 5.48 15.98 -0.84
C GLN A 33 4.02 16.29 -0.54
N ASP A 34 3.25 16.64 -1.57
CA ASP A 34 1.91 17.17 -1.41
C ASP A 34 0.84 16.22 -1.96
N ASP A 35 1.19 15.39 -2.94
CA ASP A 35 0.24 14.55 -3.64
C ASP A 35 0.03 13.18 -3.00
N PHE A 36 -1.09 12.55 -3.39
CA PHE A 36 -1.37 11.17 -3.05
C PHE A 36 -0.28 10.24 -3.58
N TYR A 37 0.17 9.36 -2.69
CA TYR A 37 0.85 8.14 -3.08
C TYR A 37 0.54 7.03 -2.09
N PHE A 38 0.63 5.80 -2.58
CA PHE A 38 0.64 4.59 -1.76
C PHE A 38 1.73 3.69 -2.31
N LEU A 39 2.71 3.36 -1.47
CA LEU A 39 3.84 2.48 -1.77
C LEU A 39 3.77 1.29 -0.82
N ALA A 40 3.59 0.11 -1.40
CA ALA A 40 3.78 -1.16 -0.74
C ALA A 40 5.11 -1.75 -1.23
N ASP A 41 6.15 -1.57 -0.43
CA ASP A 41 7.52 -1.86 -0.81
C ASP A 41 7.84 -3.36 -0.68
N ILE A 42 8.94 -3.80 -1.29
CA ILE A 42 9.36 -5.20 -1.22
C ILE A 42 9.68 -5.59 0.24
N MET A 43 9.05 -6.66 0.73
CA MET A 43 9.36 -7.22 2.05
C MET A 43 10.63 -8.07 1.99
N LEU A 44 11.61 -7.74 2.83
CA LEU A 44 12.87 -8.48 2.92
C LEU A 44 12.74 -9.73 3.81
N PRO A 45 13.61 -10.75 3.64
CA PRO A 45 13.54 -12.01 4.40
C PRO A 45 13.47 -11.91 5.93
N GLU A 46 14.00 -10.83 6.49
CA GLU A 46 14.06 -10.57 7.94
C GLU A 46 12.85 -9.78 8.46
N GLU A 47 11.98 -9.30 7.57
CA GLU A 47 10.82 -8.49 7.90
C GLU A 47 9.57 -9.36 8.09
N ALA A 48 8.80 -9.09 9.15
CA ALA A 48 7.54 -9.78 9.42
C ALA A 48 6.31 -9.04 8.86
N VAL A 49 6.48 -7.76 8.54
CA VAL A 49 5.44 -6.88 8.02
C VAL A 49 6.05 -6.07 6.88
N PRO A 50 5.40 -5.99 5.71
CA PRO A 50 5.94 -5.21 4.62
C PRO A 50 6.06 -3.72 4.95
N PRO A 51 7.05 -3.01 4.39
CA PRO A 51 7.14 -1.56 4.52
C PRO A 51 6.07 -0.89 3.67
N ILE A 52 5.15 -0.17 4.31
CA ILE A 52 4.18 0.69 3.62
C ILE A 52 4.55 2.15 3.87
N SER A 53 4.53 2.95 2.80
CA SER A 53 4.62 4.41 2.89
C SER A 53 3.49 5.01 2.06
N ALA A 54 2.78 6.01 2.57
CA ALA A 54 1.66 6.59 1.85
C ALA A 54 1.29 7.97 2.40
N ARG A 55 0.67 8.79 1.56
CA ARG A 55 0.01 10.05 1.93
C ARG A 55 -1.47 9.92 1.58
N LEU A 56 -2.31 9.81 2.60
CA LEU A 56 -3.70 9.34 2.49
C LEU A 56 -4.69 10.48 2.70
N PHE A 57 -5.73 10.51 1.87
CA PHE A 57 -6.76 11.52 1.87
C PHE A 57 -8.13 10.90 2.12
N ASP A 58 -9.06 11.69 2.64
CA ASP A 58 -10.47 11.33 2.74
C ASP A 58 -11.19 11.47 1.38
N ARG A 59 -12.48 11.15 1.37
CA ARG A 59 -13.35 11.26 0.18
C ARG A 59 -13.54 12.70 -0.29
N GLN A 60 -13.26 13.67 0.57
CA GLN A 60 -13.34 15.10 0.29
C GLN A 60 -12.01 15.67 -0.21
N GLY A 61 -10.95 14.85 -0.30
CA GLY A 61 -9.62 15.26 -0.73
C GLY A 61 -8.84 15.98 0.37
N VAL A 62 -9.24 15.83 1.64
CA VAL A 62 -8.52 16.37 2.80
C VAL A 62 -7.50 15.34 3.28
N LEU A 63 -6.28 15.80 3.56
CA LEU A 63 -5.23 14.94 4.10
C LEU A 63 -5.66 14.36 5.46
N LEU A 64 -5.60 13.04 5.59
CA LEU A 64 -5.84 12.33 6.85
C LEU A 64 -4.53 12.06 7.58
N LEU A 65 -3.54 11.51 6.88
CA LEU A 65 -2.25 11.16 7.46
C LEU A 65 -1.17 10.96 6.39
N GLU A 66 0.07 10.97 6.84
CA GLU A 66 1.20 10.42 6.10
C GLU A 66 1.91 9.36 6.94
N LEU A 67 2.27 8.25 6.29
CA LEU A 67 3.15 7.23 6.85
C LEU A 67 4.40 7.04 6.01
N LYS A 68 5.54 6.83 6.68
CA LYS A 68 6.80 6.41 6.09
C LYS A 68 7.25 5.11 6.75
N ARG A 69 7.40 4.04 5.97
CA ARG A 69 7.79 2.69 6.43
C ARG A 69 7.04 2.29 7.71
N ASN A 70 5.71 2.28 7.65
CA ASN A 70 4.78 1.93 8.73
C ASN A 70 4.77 2.85 9.96
N SER A 71 5.48 3.99 9.92
CA SER A 71 5.46 4.98 10.99
C SER A 71 4.66 6.21 10.57
N LEU A 72 3.71 6.66 11.39
CA LEU A 72 2.98 7.91 11.16
C LEU A 72 3.94 9.10 11.28
N THR A 73 4.02 9.93 10.25
CA THR A 73 4.84 11.15 10.22
C THR A 73 4.00 12.42 10.29
N GLU A 74 2.81 12.39 9.69
CA GLU A 74 1.78 13.43 9.81
C GLU A 74 0.44 12.76 10.11
N ASN A 75 -0.37 13.36 10.98
CA ASN A 75 -1.68 12.77 11.35
C ASN A 75 -2.74 13.84 11.69
N PRO A 76 -3.04 14.77 10.77
CA PRO A 76 -4.07 15.79 10.98
C PRO A 76 -5.49 15.19 11.12
N GLY A 77 -5.74 14.01 10.56
CA GLY A 77 -6.99 13.27 10.66
C GLY A 77 -7.17 12.52 11.99
N HIS A 78 -6.18 12.59 12.89
CA HIS A 78 -6.22 11.93 14.20
C HIS A 78 -6.45 10.41 14.14
N CYS A 79 -5.99 9.75 13.08
CA CYS A 79 -6.12 8.31 12.93
C CYS A 79 -5.23 7.55 13.93
N THR A 80 -5.66 6.34 14.29
CA THR A 80 -4.91 5.45 15.17
C THR A 80 -4.29 4.32 14.36
N LEU A 81 -3.00 4.06 14.55
CA LEU A 81 -2.31 2.89 14.01
C LEU A 81 -2.30 1.79 15.08
N GLU A 82 -2.88 0.64 14.76
CA GLU A 82 -3.00 -0.51 15.66
C GLU A 82 -2.27 -1.70 15.05
N THR A 83 -1.31 -2.25 15.79
CA THR A 83 -0.57 -3.44 15.36
C THR A 83 -1.43 -4.69 15.43
N THR A 84 -1.37 -5.55 14.42
CA THR A 84 -2.07 -6.83 14.37
C THR A 84 -1.08 -7.97 14.09
N PRO A 85 -1.44 -9.23 14.36
CA PRO A 85 -0.60 -10.36 13.95
C PRO A 85 -0.35 -10.34 12.43
N GLY A 86 0.91 -10.17 12.03
CA GLY A 86 1.31 -10.12 10.62
C GLY A 86 1.06 -8.78 9.91
N GLY A 87 0.70 -7.72 10.63
CA GLY A 87 0.50 -6.41 10.01
C GLY A 87 0.03 -5.32 10.96
N PHE A 88 -0.83 -4.45 10.46
CA PHE A 88 -1.44 -3.37 11.22
C PHE A 88 -2.72 -2.91 10.54
N ARG A 89 -3.53 -2.16 11.27
CA ARG A 89 -4.65 -1.40 10.71
C ARG A 89 -4.57 0.06 11.14
N ILE A 90 -5.11 0.93 10.30
CA ILE A 90 -5.30 2.33 10.58
C ILE A 90 -6.79 2.62 10.62
N VAL A 91 -7.23 3.22 11.71
CA VAL A 91 -8.64 3.51 11.98
C VAL A 91 -8.80 5.02 12.17
N CYS A 92 -9.81 5.60 11.52
CA CYS A 92 -10.18 7.00 11.70
C CYS A 92 -10.84 7.23 13.08
N PRO A 93 -10.90 8.47 13.60
CA PRO A 93 -11.64 8.78 14.83
C PRO A 93 -13.13 8.40 14.80
N SER A 94 -13.69 8.21 13.61
CA SER A 94 -15.06 7.75 13.37
C SER A 94 -15.24 6.23 13.50
N ASP A 95 -14.21 5.50 13.90
CA ASP A 95 -14.11 4.02 13.86
C ASP A 95 -14.19 3.42 12.45
N GLU A 96 -14.10 4.24 11.40
CA GLU A 96 -13.98 3.77 10.02
C GLU A 96 -12.57 3.21 9.78
N LEU A 97 -12.51 2.01 9.19
CA LEU A 97 -11.25 1.40 8.76
C LEU A 97 -10.72 2.14 7.52
N LEU A 98 -9.56 2.76 7.63
CA LEU A 98 -8.89 3.42 6.52
C LEU A 98 -8.01 2.44 5.72
N LEU A 99 -7.22 1.63 6.43
CA LEU A 99 -6.26 0.69 5.85
C LEU A 99 -6.09 -0.50 6.78
N GLU A 100 -6.13 -1.72 6.25
CA GLU A 100 -5.74 -2.93 6.97
C GLU A 100 -4.75 -3.74 6.12
N LEU A 101 -3.68 -4.17 6.77
CA LEU A 101 -2.63 -5.01 6.21
C LEU A 101 -2.53 -6.29 7.03
N GLY A 102 -2.49 -7.42 6.35
CA GLY A 102 -2.30 -8.72 6.98
C GLY A 102 -1.43 -9.63 6.12
N THR A 103 -0.24 -9.96 6.62
CA THR A 103 0.70 -10.88 5.98
C THR A 103 0.44 -12.30 6.49
N GLN A 104 0.19 -13.20 5.56
CA GLN A 104 -0.08 -14.60 5.84
C GLN A 104 0.97 -15.48 5.16
N ARG A 105 1.38 -16.54 5.85
CA ARG A 105 2.27 -17.56 5.29
C ARG A 105 1.46 -18.57 4.48
N PHE A 106 1.91 -18.84 3.27
CA PHE A 106 1.42 -19.88 2.38
C PHE A 106 2.52 -20.93 2.15
N ALA A 107 2.19 -22.01 1.44
CA ALA A 107 3.12 -23.13 1.21
C ALA A 107 4.45 -22.70 0.56
N ASN A 108 4.42 -21.70 -0.32
CA ASN A 108 5.54 -21.27 -1.15
C ASN A 108 5.98 -19.80 -0.91
N GLY A 109 5.65 -19.22 0.25
CA GLY A 109 6.02 -17.84 0.56
C GLY A 109 4.99 -17.12 1.43
N TYR A 110 5.01 -15.80 1.37
CA TYR A 110 4.12 -14.91 2.11
C TYR A 110 3.23 -14.13 1.14
N LEU A 111 1.99 -13.88 1.54
CA LEU A 111 1.07 -13.01 0.83
C LEU A 111 0.56 -11.96 1.80
N THR A 112 0.74 -10.68 1.46
CA THR A 112 0.10 -9.60 2.20
C THR A 112 -1.20 -9.21 1.52
N ARG A 113 -2.27 -9.29 2.29
CA ARG A 113 -3.58 -8.76 1.92
C ARG A 113 -3.68 -7.31 2.36
N ILE A 114 -4.26 -6.50 1.49
CA ILE A 114 -4.51 -5.08 1.72
C ILE A 114 -6.02 -4.87 1.59
N LYS A 115 -6.62 -4.26 2.60
CA LYS A 115 -8.02 -3.84 2.55
C LYS A 115 -8.10 -2.35 2.78
N THR A 116 -8.46 -1.61 1.74
CA THR A 116 -8.50 -0.15 1.78
C THR A 116 -9.33 0.40 0.63
N GLN A 117 -9.90 1.58 0.82
CA GLN A 117 -10.55 2.37 -0.23
C GLN A 117 -10.01 3.80 -0.14
N LEU A 118 -9.13 4.16 -1.07
CA LEU A 118 -8.32 5.38 -1.00
C LEU A 118 -8.63 6.33 -2.15
N TYR A 119 -8.65 7.61 -1.82
CA TYR A 119 -8.84 8.72 -2.73
C TYR A 119 -7.59 9.61 -2.74
N ASP A 120 -7.41 10.36 -3.81
CA ASP A 120 -6.43 11.45 -3.83
C ASP A 120 -7.04 12.79 -3.40
N GLY A 121 -6.21 13.84 -3.29
CA GLY A 121 -6.66 15.20 -3.00
C GLY A 121 -7.64 15.77 -4.04
N GLY A 122 -7.70 15.19 -5.24
CA GLY A 122 -8.67 15.49 -6.28
C GLY A 122 -10.00 14.75 -6.15
N LYS A 123 -10.20 13.97 -5.07
CA LYS A 123 -11.38 13.14 -4.80
C LYS A 123 -11.54 11.97 -5.80
N ILE A 124 -10.46 11.60 -6.48
CA ILE A 124 -10.46 10.50 -7.44
C ILE A 124 -10.11 9.21 -6.69
N LEU A 125 -10.90 8.16 -6.90
CA LEU A 125 -10.62 6.83 -6.36
C LEU A 125 -9.32 6.28 -6.97
N ARG A 126 -8.38 5.86 -6.11
CA ARG A 126 -7.06 5.35 -6.51
C ARG A 126 -6.86 3.88 -6.18
N ILE A 127 -7.40 3.43 -5.05
CA ILE A 127 -7.29 2.04 -4.61
C ILE A 127 -8.64 1.62 -4.02
N GLU A 128 -9.10 0.42 -4.35
CA GLU A 128 -10.26 -0.19 -3.71
C GLU A 128 -10.07 -1.70 -3.52
N PRO A 129 -10.84 -2.36 -2.64
CA PRO A 129 -10.73 -3.80 -2.44
C PRO A 129 -11.13 -4.59 -3.68
N LEU A 130 -10.39 -5.64 -4.00
CA LEU A 130 -10.72 -6.61 -5.05
C LEU A 130 -10.42 -8.03 -4.56
N HIS A 131 -11.46 -8.80 -4.24
CA HIS A 131 -11.34 -10.13 -3.65
C HIS A 131 -10.42 -10.15 -2.41
N GLU A 132 -9.25 -10.79 -2.50
CA GLU A 132 -8.25 -10.87 -1.43
C GLU A 132 -7.13 -9.81 -1.56
N GLY A 133 -7.20 -8.97 -2.57
CA GLY A 133 -6.20 -7.95 -2.91
C GLY A 133 -6.82 -6.58 -3.12
N VAL A 134 -6.17 -5.78 -3.95
CA VAL A 134 -6.61 -4.42 -4.29
C VAL A 134 -6.66 -4.21 -5.80
N GLN A 135 -7.65 -3.43 -6.24
CA GLN A 135 -7.66 -2.81 -7.55
C GLN A 135 -7.05 -1.41 -7.44
N VAL A 136 -6.15 -1.07 -8.36
CA VAL A 136 -5.46 0.22 -8.41
C VAL A 136 -5.73 0.96 -9.72
N TYR A 137 -5.80 2.28 -9.64
CA TYR A 137 -6.18 3.17 -10.74
C TYR A 137 -5.20 4.34 -10.95
N GLY A 138 -5.02 4.72 -12.23
CA GLY A 138 -4.19 5.86 -12.64
C GLY A 138 -2.71 5.53 -12.81
N GLN A 139 -1.84 6.48 -12.48
CA GLN A 139 -0.39 6.31 -12.56
C GLN A 139 0.07 5.36 -11.46
N ALA A 140 0.57 4.18 -11.85
CA ALA A 140 1.00 3.14 -10.93
C ALA A 140 2.16 2.33 -11.52
N CYS A 141 3.07 1.89 -10.66
CA CYS A 141 4.01 0.82 -10.94
C CYS A 141 3.52 -0.44 -10.22
N LEU A 142 3.12 -1.47 -10.99
CA LEU A 142 2.46 -2.65 -10.43
C LEU A 142 3.43 -3.74 -9.95
N ALA A 143 4.73 -3.59 -10.18
CA ALA A 143 5.74 -4.53 -9.75
C ALA A 143 7.08 -3.80 -9.58
N LEU A 144 7.65 -3.85 -8.38
CA LEU A 144 8.99 -3.34 -8.06
C LEU A 144 10.03 -4.44 -8.31
N GLU A 145 11.16 -4.07 -8.89
CA GLU A 145 12.29 -5.00 -9.09
C GLU A 145 13.26 -5.00 -7.90
N ALA A 146 13.28 -3.91 -7.13
CA ALA A 146 14.12 -3.72 -5.95
C ALA A 146 13.37 -2.85 -4.91
N PRO A 147 13.80 -2.87 -3.64
CA PRO A 147 13.24 -1.98 -2.62
C PRO A 147 13.28 -0.52 -3.07
N PHE A 148 12.24 0.23 -2.76
CA PHE A 148 12.09 1.60 -3.22
C PHE A 148 13.04 2.55 -2.48
N GLU A 149 13.88 3.27 -3.23
CA GLU A 149 14.78 4.28 -2.68
C GLU A 149 14.13 5.67 -2.73
N PHE A 150 13.80 6.22 -1.56
CA PHE A 150 13.48 7.64 -1.46
C PHE A 150 14.75 8.45 -1.70
N HIS A 151 14.76 9.27 -2.77
CA HIS A 151 15.82 10.26 -2.94
C HIS A 151 15.86 11.18 -1.72
N LYS A 152 17.04 11.25 -1.07
CA LYS A 152 17.28 12.25 -0.03
C LYS A 152 17.17 13.64 -0.67
N ARG A 153 16.14 14.39 -0.29
CA ARG A 153 16.12 15.84 -0.52
C ARG A 153 16.99 16.52 0.53
#